data_AF-T0ZR53-F1
#
_entry.id   AF-T0ZR53-F1
#
_cell.length_a   1.000
_cell.length_b   1.000
_cell.length_c   1.000
_cell.angle_alpha   90.00
_cell.angle_beta   90.00
_cell.angle_gamma   90.00
#
_symmetry.space_group_name_H-M   'P 1'
#
loop_
_entity.id
_entity.type
_entity.pdbx_description
1 polymer ?
#
loop_
_entity_poly.entity_id
_entity_poly.type
_entity_poly.pdbx_seq_one_letter_code
_entity_poly.pdbx_strand_id
1 'polypeptide(L)' 'MPHTLSRFRAREILDSRGNPTLAVTCELADGSRHEAQIPSGASTGSREACELRDR' A
#
# COMPACT_ATOMS: atom_id res chain seq x y z
N MET A 1 19.39 16.90 -3.25
CA MET A 1 18.66 17.20 -2.00
C MET A 1 18.05 15.91 -1.51
N PRO A 2 18.22 15.49 -0.24
CA PRO A 2 17.60 14.26 0.24
C PRO A 2 16.08 14.44 0.34
N HIS A 3 15.31 13.54 -0.26
CA HIS A 3 13.87 13.49 -0.09
C HIS A 3 13.56 13.08 1.35
N THR A 4 13.05 14.01 2.14
CA THR A 4 12.65 13.74 3.53
C THR A 4 11.18 13.35 3.55
N LEU A 5 10.86 12.20 4.13
CA LEU A 5 9.49 11.73 4.31
C LEU A 5 8.81 12.55 5.41
N SER A 6 7.58 13.02 5.18
CA SER A 6 6.82 13.80 6.17
C SER A 6 5.65 13.02 6.73
N ARG A 7 4.90 12.27 5.90
CA ARG A 7 3.71 11.55 6.35
C ARG A 7 3.36 10.37 5.47
N PHE A 8 2.83 9.32 6.09
CA PHE A 8 2.12 8.23 5.42
C PHE A 8 0.66 8.17 5.86
N ARG A 9 -0.22 7.86 4.92
CA ARG A 9 -1.63 7.57 5.18
C ARG A 9 -2.06 6.36 4.36
N ALA A 10 -2.64 5.37 4.99
CA ALA A 10 -3.22 4.20 4.33
C ALA A 10 -4.75 4.27 4.39
N ARG A 11 -5.41 3.72 3.37
CA ARG A 11 -6.86 3.46 3.36
C ARG A 11 -7.15 2.14 2.67
N GLU A 12 -8.25 1.52 3.03
CA GLU A 12 -8.79 0.38 2.30
C GLU A 12 -9.40 0.84 0.97
N ILE A 13 -9.14 0.08 -0.09
CA ILE A 13 -9.72 0.17 -1.42
C ILE A 13 -10.07 -1.24 -1.92
N LEU A 14 -10.75 -1.37 -3.05
CA LEU A 14 -11.00 -2.67 -3.68
C LEU A 14 -10.01 -2.91 -4.84
N ASP A 15 -9.52 -4.13 -4.96
CA ASP A 15 -8.75 -4.60 -6.11
C ASP A 15 -9.65 -4.88 -7.34
N SER A 16 -9.04 -5.33 -8.44
CA SER A 16 -9.76 -5.66 -9.68
C SER A 16 -10.71 -6.87 -9.57
N ARG A 17 -10.63 -7.64 -8.48
CA ARG A 17 -11.49 -8.79 -8.16
C ARG A 17 -12.51 -8.47 -7.06
N GLY A 18 -12.55 -7.22 -6.59
CA GLY A 18 -13.45 -6.77 -5.52
C GLY A 18 -13.01 -7.14 -4.11
N ASN A 19 -11.77 -7.59 -3.89
CA ASN A 19 -11.26 -7.85 -2.55
C ASN A 19 -10.68 -6.57 -1.95
N PRO A 20 -10.83 -6.33 -0.63
CA PRO A 20 -10.13 -5.26 0.07
C PRO A 20 -8.61 -5.32 -0.14
N THR A 21 -7.98 -4.16 -0.33
CA THR A 21 -6.52 -3.98 -0.35
C THR A 21 -6.16 -2.54 0.07
N LEU A 22 -4.88 -2.20 0.15
CA LEU A 22 -4.41 -0.90 0.62
C LEU A 22 -4.08 0.05 -0.53
N ALA A 23 -4.47 1.32 -0.37
CA ALA A 23 -3.84 2.46 -1.03
C ALA A 23 -3.06 3.27 0.00
N VAL A 24 -1.80 3.57 -0.29
CA VAL A 24 -0.91 4.33 0.59
C VAL A 24 -0.47 5.61 -0.10
N THR A 25 -0.82 6.74 0.53
CA THR A 25 -0.26 8.05 0.20
C THR A 25 1.02 8.28 1.01
N CYS A 26 2.07 8.73 0.33
CA CYS A 26 3.29 9.28 0.91
C CYS A 26 3.38 10.78 0.61
N GLU A 27 3.69 11.58 1.63
CA GLU A 27 4.00 13.00 1.50
C GLU A 27 5.47 13.23 1.86
N LEU A 28 6.15 14.07 1.08
CA LEU A 28 7.51 14.53 1.33
C LEU A 28 7.50 15.90 2.03
N ALA A 29 8.62 16.27 2.64
CA ALA A 29 8.80 17.57 3.30
C ALA A 29 8.75 18.75 2.32
N ASP A 30 8.98 18.51 1.03
CA ASP A 30 8.87 19.51 -0.05
C ASP A 30 7.44 19.69 -0.57
N GLY A 31 6.47 18.94 -0.01
CA GLY A 31 5.06 18.99 -0.40
C GLY A 31 4.68 18.03 -1.53
N SER A 32 5.63 17.33 -2.14
CA SER A 32 5.34 16.28 -3.13
C SER A 32 4.50 15.17 -2.52
N ARG A 33 3.53 14.67 -3.28
CA ARG A 33 2.60 13.61 -2.86
C ARG A 33 2.55 12.51 -3.89
N HIS A 34 2.71 11.27 -3.43
CA HIS A 34 2.64 10.07 -4.26
C HIS A 34 1.67 9.08 -3.65
N GLU A 35 1.01 8.29 -4.48
CA GLU A 35 0.11 7.22 -4.04
C GLU A 35 0.39 5.93 -4.79
N ALA A 36 0.39 4.82 -4.05
CA ALA A 36 0.49 3.48 -4.59
C ALA A 36 -0.71 2.64 -4.13
N GLN A 37 -1.26 1.84 -5.05
CA GLN A 37 -2.26 0.82 -4.77
C GLN A 37 -1.55 -0.53 -4.69
N ILE A 38 -1.77 -1.29 -3.63
CA ILE A 38 -1.07 -2.54 -3.40
C ILE A 38 -1.88 -3.69 -4.01
N PRO A 39 -1.30 -4.52 -4.89
CA PRO A 39 -2.00 -5.68 -5.45
C PRO A 39 -2.21 -6.76 -4.38
N SER A 40 -3.27 -7.56 -4.54
CA SER A 40 -3.54 -8.73 -3.71
C SER A 40 -3.00 -10.01 -4.38
N GLY A 41 -2.28 -10.83 -3.62
CA GLY A 41 -1.80 -12.12 -4.11
C GLY A 41 -2.96 -13.12 -4.26
N ALA A 42 -2.90 -14.00 -5.27
CA ALA A 42 -3.76 -15.19 -5.35
C ALA A 42 -3.03 -16.47 -4.93
N SER A 43 -1.69 -16.43 -4.98
CA SER A 43 -0.84 -17.56 -4.64
C SER A 43 -0.88 -17.82 -3.13
N THR A 44 -0.65 -19.09 -2.77
CA THR A 44 -0.62 -19.57 -1.37
C THR A 44 0.73 -20.20 -1.04
N GLY A 45 1.79 -19.81 -1.76
CA GLY A 45 3.14 -20.33 -1.55
C GLY A 45 3.60 -20.10 -0.11
N SER A 46 4.01 -21.15 0.58
CA SER A 46 4.42 -21.11 2.00
C SER A 46 5.69 -20.31 2.29
N ARG A 47 6.38 -19.83 1.24
CA ARG A 47 7.61 -19.03 1.33
C ARG A 47 7.45 -17.61 0.78
N GLU A 48 6.23 -17.19 0.48
CA GLU A 48 5.94 -15.85 0.01
C GLU A 48 5.84 -14.86 1.19
N ALA A 49 6.02 -13.58 0.92
CA ALA A 49 5.75 -12.55 1.91
C ALA A 49 4.24 -12.51 2.21
N CYS A 50 3.87 -12.66 3.48
CA CYS A 50 2.47 -12.69 3.89
C CYS A 50 1.86 -11.28 3.88
N GLU A 51 0.74 -11.11 3.18
CA GLU A 51 -0.14 -9.96 3.36
C GLU A 51 -0.92 -10.09 4.68
N LEU A 52 -0.99 -9.00 5.46
CA LEU A 52 -1.82 -8.96 6.65
C LEU A 52 -3.28 -8.74 6.26
N ARG A 53 -4.17 -9.55 6.81
CA ARG A 53 -5.62 -9.49 6.63
C ARG A 53 -6.28 -9.44 8.00
N ASP A 54 -7.48 -8.87 8.08
CA ASP A 54 -8.19 -8.74 9.37
C ASP A 54 -8.70 -10.08 9.94
N ARG A 55 -8.84 -11.08 9.07
CA ARG A 55 -9.31 -12.42 9.42
C ARG A 55 -8.16 -13.39 9.70
#